data_AF-A0A969S7C6-F1
#
_entry.id   AF-A0A969S7C6-F1
#
_cell.length_a   1.000
_cell.length_b   1.000
_cell.length_c   1.000
_cell.angle_alpha   90.00
_cell.angle_beta   90.00
_cell.angle_gamma   90.00
#
_symmetry.space_group_name_H-M   'P 1'
#
loop_
_entity.id
_entity.type
_entity.pdbx_description
1 polymer ?
#
loop_
_entity_poly.entity_id
_entity_poly.type
_entity_poly.pdbx_seq_one_letter_code
_entity_poly.pdbx_strand_id
1 'polypeptide(L)'
;MMALGCDDFIRKPFHRETFLELIGQQLGVQYVYEKIEVAPDPPRDLATGELLSLTGMSSAWRQQLHYAAAQGSDRQLLELIDQIPPQQGDLIAGLTELVTHYRFDRVMELTQC
;
A
#
# COMPACT_ATOMS: atom_id res chain seq x y z
N MET A 1 8.10 11.78 32.00
CA MET A 1 6.67 12.08 31.80
C MET A 1 6.48 12.27 30.29
N MET A 2 6.24 11.18 29.55
CA MET A 2 6.05 11.26 28.10
C MET A 2 4.59 11.62 27.87
N ALA A 3 4.38 12.89 27.54
CA ALA A 3 3.11 13.45 27.15
C ALA A 3 2.76 13.01 25.71
N LEU A 4 1.45 13.02 25.41
CA LEU A 4 0.78 12.76 24.11
C LEU A 4 0.28 11.32 23.87
N GLY A 5 -0.67 10.84 24.68
CA GLY A 5 -1.65 9.84 24.22
C GLY A 5 -1.14 8.46 23.80
N CYS A 6 0.08 8.07 24.19
CA CYS A 6 0.58 6.72 24.01
C CYS A 6 0.47 5.96 25.32
N ASP A 7 -0.15 4.77 25.28
CA ASP A 7 -0.36 3.94 26.47
C ASP A 7 0.90 3.15 26.87
N ASP A 8 1.77 2.79 25.92
CA ASP A 8 3.03 2.06 26.20
C ASP A 8 4.05 2.14 25.04
N PHE A 9 5.28 1.66 25.25
CA PHE A 9 6.40 1.70 24.31
C PHE A 9 7.16 0.36 24.25
N ILE A 10 7.36 -0.16 23.03
CA ILE A 10 8.22 -1.33 22.79
C ILE A 10 9.49 -0.92 22.03
N ARG A 11 10.66 -1.24 22.59
CA ARG A 11 11.96 -1.06 21.94
C ARG A 11 12.33 -2.26 21.09
N LYS A 12 12.92 -2.03 19.91
CA LYS A 12 13.57 -3.10 19.13
C LYS A 12 14.85 -3.61 19.81
N PRO A 13 15.20 -4.91 19.65
CA PRO A 13 14.42 -5.97 19.02
C PRO A 13 13.31 -6.48 19.95
N PHE A 14 12.14 -6.79 19.39
CA PHE A 14 11.03 -7.38 20.13
C PHE A 14 10.47 -8.59 19.39
N HIS A 15 9.83 -9.49 20.14
CA HIS A 15 9.12 -10.64 19.59
C HIS A 15 7.66 -10.25 19.30
N ARG A 16 7.08 -10.85 18.26
CA ARG A 16 5.70 -10.57 17.84
C ARG A 16 4.72 -10.85 18.98
N GLU A 17 4.96 -11.91 19.74
CA GLU A 17 4.16 -12.33 20.88
C GLU A 17 4.09 -11.22 21.93
N THR A 18 5.24 -10.61 22.28
CA THR A 18 5.31 -9.50 23.23
C THR A 18 4.54 -8.26 22.76
N PHE A 19 4.55 -7.99 21.44
CA PHE A 19 3.77 -6.89 20.87
C PHE A 19 2.26 -7.14 20.93
N LEU A 20 1.82 -8.37 20.61
CA LEU A 20 0.41 -8.74 20.68
C LEU A 20 -0.08 -8.75 22.13
N GLU A 21 0.69 -9.29 23.07
CA GLU A 21 0.35 -9.27 24.50
C GLU A 21 0.14 -7.84 25.01
N LEU A 22 1.01 -6.91 24.60
CA LEU A 22 0.86 -5.51 24.99
C LEU A 22 -0.44 -4.91 24.48
N ILE A 23 -0.77 -5.10 23.19
CA ILE A 23 -2.05 -4.63 22.63
C ILE A 23 -3.24 -5.28 23.37
N GLY A 24 -3.14 -6.58 23.66
CA GLY A 24 -4.14 -7.33 24.40
C GLY A 24 -4.40 -6.74 25.78
N GLN A 25 -3.34 -6.39 26.51
CA GLN A 25 -3.45 -5.76 27.83
C GLN A 25 -4.06 -4.36 27.78
N GLN A 26 -3.63 -3.52 26.82
CA GLN A 26 -4.12 -2.14 26.71
C GLN A 26 -5.58 -2.07 26.25
N LEU A 27 -6.03 -3.01 25.40
CA LEU A 27 -7.40 -3.07 24.88
C LEU A 27 -8.33 -4.03 25.65
N GLY A 28 -7.80 -4.83 26.58
CA GLY A 28 -8.56 -5.84 27.32
C GLY A 28 -9.08 -7.00 26.45
N VAL A 29 -8.37 -7.34 25.37
CA VAL A 29 -8.76 -8.38 24.40
C VAL A 29 -7.94 -9.66 24.54
N GLN A 30 -8.50 -10.78 24.10
CA GLN A 30 -7.81 -12.08 24.04
C GLN A 30 -7.63 -12.52 22.59
N TYR A 31 -6.42 -12.96 22.24
CA TYR A 31 -6.12 -13.45 20.90
C TYR A 31 -6.47 -14.93 20.77
N VAL A 32 -7.21 -15.28 19.72
CA VAL A 32 -7.44 -16.66 19.29
C VAL A 32 -6.49 -16.94 18.12
N TYR A 33 -5.55 -17.86 18.34
CA TYR A 33 -4.60 -18.25 17.31
C TYR A 33 -5.19 -19.35 16.44
N GLU A 34 -5.56 -19.00 15.22
CA GLU A 34 -5.97 -19.95 14.19
C GLU A 34 -4.86 -20.14 13.17
N LYS A 35 -4.57 -21.41 12.84
CA LYS A 35 -3.60 -21.73 11.81
C LYS A 35 -4.30 -21.63 10.46
N ILE A 36 -4.28 -20.43 9.87
CA ILE A 36 -4.75 -20.25 8.50
C ILE A 36 -3.77 -20.95 7.56
N GLU A 37 -4.23 -21.98 6.87
CA GLU A 37 -3.54 -22.48 5.69
C GLU A 37 -3.66 -21.42 4.62
N VAL A 38 -2.63 -20.59 4.51
CA VAL A 38 -2.53 -19.57 3.47
C VAL A 38 -2.46 -20.32 2.14
N ALA A 39 -3.57 -20.32 1.40
CA ALA A 39 -3.55 -20.71 0.00
C ALA A 39 -2.44 -19.89 -0.68
N PRO A 40 -1.55 -20.53 -1.46
CA PRO A 40 -0.53 -19.79 -2.18
C PRO A 40 -1.20 -18.69 -2.98
N ASP A 41 -0.75 -17.46 -2.78
CA ASP A 41 -1.20 -16.31 -3.58
C ASP A 41 -1.07 -16.75 -5.05
N PRO A 42 -2.13 -16.65 -5.87
CA PRO A 42 -2.04 -17.04 -7.28
C PRO A 42 -0.83 -16.36 -7.90
N PRO A 43 -0.16 -16.97 -8.89
CA PRO A 43 0.94 -16.33 -9.59
C PRO A 43 0.41 -15.02 -10.14
N ARG A 44 0.75 -13.90 -9.49
CA ARG A 44 0.36 -12.56 -9.90
C ARG A 44 1.27 -12.18 -11.06
N ASP A 45 1.00 -12.77 -12.21
CA ASP A 45 1.28 -12.16 -13.51
C ASP A 45 0.27 -11.02 -13.73
N LEU A 46 0.22 -10.07 -12.78
CA LEU A 46 -0.46 -8.82 -13.00
C LEU A 46 0.52 -7.95 -13.76
N ALA A 47 0.30 -7.91 -15.07
CA ALA A 47 0.86 -6.96 -16.02
C ALA A 47 2.14 -6.30 -15.50
N THR A 48 3.27 -6.98 -15.74
CA THR A 48 4.60 -6.41 -15.64
C THR A 48 4.53 -4.94 -16.04
N GLY A 49 5.11 -4.05 -15.23
CA GLY A 49 5.09 -2.61 -15.46
C GLY A 49 5.57 -2.16 -16.85
N GLU A 50 6.07 -3.09 -17.67
CA GLU A 50 6.29 -2.96 -19.10
C GLU A 50 5.02 -2.64 -19.92
N LEU A 51 3.81 -3.08 -19.52
CA LEU A 51 2.58 -2.80 -20.27
C LEU A 51 1.94 -1.45 -19.92
N LEU A 52 2.17 -0.94 -18.70
CA LEU A 52 1.60 0.31 -18.20
C LEU A 52 2.55 1.48 -18.49
N SER A 53 2.68 1.85 -19.76
CA SER A 53 3.54 2.96 -20.15
C SER A 53 2.92 4.31 -19.78
N LEU A 54 3.50 5.01 -18.80
CA LEU A 54 3.13 6.39 -18.43
C LEU A 54 3.74 7.44 -19.37
N THR A 55 4.26 7.05 -20.54
CA THR A 55 4.96 7.91 -21.50
C THR A 55 4.11 9.07 -22.03
N GLY A 56 2.78 8.96 -21.99
CA GLY A 56 1.86 10.03 -22.36
C GLY A 56 1.61 11.08 -21.27
N MET A 57 2.06 10.86 -20.04
CA MET A 57 1.77 11.73 -18.89
C MET A 57 2.87 12.77 -18.65
N SER A 58 2.45 13.96 -18.21
CA SER A 58 3.37 15.02 -17.81
C SER A 58 4.29 14.55 -16.68
N SER A 59 5.51 15.09 -16.63
CA SER A 59 6.45 14.82 -15.54
C SER A 59 5.90 15.24 -14.18
N ALA A 60 5.14 16.35 -14.14
CA ALA A 60 4.50 16.82 -12.91
C ALA A 60 3.47 15.82 -12.38
N TRP A 61 2.63 15.25 -13.25
CA TRP A 61 1.66 14.23 -12.85
C TRP A 61 2.35 12.95 -12.37
N ARG A 62 3.42 12.50 -13.05
CA ARG A 62 4.22 11.33 -12.61
C ARG A 62 4.83 11.54 -11.23
N GLN A 63 5.33 12.74 -10.95
CA GLN A 63 5.85 13.10 -9.62
C GLN A 63 4.76 13.09 -8.53
N GLN A 64 3.56 13.59 -8.83
CA GLN A 64 2.44 13.54 -7.90
C GLN A 64 2.01 12.10 -7.62
N LEU A 65 1.94 11.25 -8.65
CA LEU A 65 1.63 9.83 -8.48
C LEU A 65 2.70 9.12 -7.63
N HIS A 66 3.98 9.40 -7.89
CA HIS A 66 5.08 8.87 -7.08
C HIS A 66 4.97 9.29 -5.61
N TYR A 67 4.70 10.57 -5.36
CA TYR A 67 4.59 11.12 -4.01
C TYR A 67 3.36 10.58 -3.27
N ALA A 68 2.22 10.41 -3.94
CA ALA A 68 1.03 9.78 -3.38
C ALA A 68 1.29 8.32 -3.01
N ALA A 69 1.99 7.56 -3.87
CA ALA A 69 2.39 6.19 -3.60
C ALA A 69 3.39 6.10 -2.43
N ALA A 70 4.38 6.99 -2.37
CA ALA A 70 5.35 7.05 -1.28
C ALA A 70 4.71 7.38 0.08
N GLN A 71 3.60 8.13 0.08
CA GLN A 71 2.79 8.40 1.27
C GLN A 71 1.79 7.28 1.59
N GLY A 72 1.62 6.28 0.71
CA GLY A 72 0.62 5.23 0.87
C GLY A 72 -0.83 5.72 0.81
N SER A 73 -1.08 6.85 0.14
CA SER A 73 -2.42 7.43 0.04
C SER A 73 -3.16 6.88 -1.18
N ASP A 74 -3.97 5.86 -0.94
CA ASP A 74 -4.91 5.29 -1.92
C ASP A 74 -5.86 6.36 -2.50
N ARG A 75 -6.40 7.22 -1.65
CA ARG A 75 -7.28 8.32 -2.05
C ARG A 75 -6.62 9.25 -3.08
N GLN A 76 -5.40 9.72 -2.80
CA GLN A 76 -4.70 10.61 -3.71
C GLN A 76 -4.36 9.91 -5.03
N LEU A 77 -4.05 8.62 -4.98
CA LEU A 77 -3.80 7.83 -6.18
C LEU A 77 -5.06 7.68 -7.04
N LEU A 78 -6.21 7.38 -6.44
CA LEU A 78 -7.49 7.28 -7.16
C LEU A 78 -7.89 8.63 -7.77
N GLU A 79 -7.74 9.74 -7.04
CA GLU A 79 -8.00 11.09 -7.56
C GLU A 79 -7.08 11.44 -8.75
N LEU A 80 -5.85 10.92 -8.79
CA LEU A 80 -4.92 11.09 -9.91
C LEU A 80 -5.28 10.16 -11.10
N ILE A 81 -5.75 8.95 -10.81
CA ILE A 81 -6.21 7.98 -11.82
C ILE A 81 -7.47 8.49 -12.54
N ASP A 82 -8.39 9.16 -11.82
CA ASP A 82 -9.59 9.77 -12.41
C ASP A 82 -9.28 10.91 -13.41
N GLN A 83 -8.09 11.50 -13.33
CA GLN A 83 -7.65 12.53 -14.28
C GLN A 83 -7.12 11.93 -15.59
N ILE A 84 -6.94 10.62 -15.65
CA ILE A 84 -6.43 9.93 -16.84
C ILE A 84 -7.52 9.94 -17.93
N PRO A 85 -7.17 10.24 -19.19
CA PRO A 85 -8.12 10.17 -20.28
C PRO A 85 -8.73 8.76 -20.41
N PRO A 86 -10.07 8.63 -20.58
CA PRO A 86 -10.74 7.34 -20.63
C PRO A 86 -10.30 6.46 -21.82
N GLN A 87 -9.60 7.03 -22.80
CA GLN A 87 -8.98 6.30 -23.91
C GLN A 87 -7.87 5.34 -23.44
N GLN A 88 -7.32 5.54 -22.24
CA GLN A 88 -6.31 4.68 -21.63
C GLN A 88 -6.94 3.78 -20.56
N GLY A 89 -8.04 3.09 -20.91
CA GLY A 89 -8.78 2.23 -19.99
C GLY A 89 -7.92 1.14 -19.35
N ASP A 90 -6.97 0.57 -20.10
CA ASP A 90 -6.03 -0.45 -19.59
C ASP A 90 -5.10 0.12 -18.50
N LEU A 91 -4.68 1.39 -18.64
CA LEU A 91 -3.85 2.08 -17.65
C LEU A 91 -4.63 2.37 -16.36
N ILE A 92 -5.87 2.83 -16.51
CA ILE A 92 -6.78 3.11 -15.39
C ILE A 92 -7.05 1.82 -14.62
N ALA A 93 -7.38 0.74 -15.32
CA ALA A 93 -7.66 -0.56 -14.70
C ALA A 93 -6.43 -1.10 -13.96
N GLY A 94 -5.26 -1.09 -14.61
CA GLY A 94 -4.01 -1.56 -14.00
C GLY A 94 -3.59 -0.76 -12.78
N LEU A 95 -3.63 0.58 -12.86
CA LEU A 95 -3.31 1.43 -11.71
C LEU A 95 -4.32 1.26 -10.57
N THR A 96 -5.61 1.18 -10.87
CA THR A 96 -6.66 0.95 -9.86
C THR A 96 -6.45 -0.38 -9.15
N GLU A 97 -6.10 -1.43 -9.90
CA GLU A 97 -5.80 -2.74 -9.31
C GLU A 97 -4.58 -2.70 -8.39
N LEU A 98 -3.51 -2.01 -8.80
CA LEU A 98 -2.33 -1.83 -7.95
C LEU A 98 -2.68 -1.09 -6.65
N VAL A 99 -3.47 -0.02 -6.74
CA VAL A 99 -3.90 0.76 -5.56
C VAL A 99 -4.79 -0.08 -4.64
N THR A 100 -5.76 -0.81 -5.20
CA THR A 100 -6.71 -1.63 -4.43
C THR A 100 -6.01 -2.78 -3.70
N HIS A 101 -4.91 -3.29 -4.27
CA HIS A 101 -4.08 -4.31 -3.65
C HIS A 101 -2.89 -3.74 -2.85
N TYR A 102 -2.89 -2.45 -2.54
CA TYR A 102 -1.85 -1.76 -1.78
C TYR A 102 -0.43 -1.92 -2.35
N ARG A 103 -0.33 -2.11 -3.67
CA ARG A 103 0.92 -2.27 -4.42
C ARG A 103 1.57 -0.93 -4.77
N PHE A 104 1.77 -0.10 -3.75
CA PHE A 104 2.39 1.22 -3.89
C PHE A 104 3.86 1.12 -4.33
N ASP A 105 4.53 0.02 -3.99
CA ASP A 105 5.86 -0.36 -4.48
C ASP A 105 5.92 -0.30 -6.00
N ARG A 106 4.96 -0.95 -6.67
CA ARG A 106 4.92 -1.00 -8.14
C ARG A 106 4.55 0.33 -8.76
N VAL A 107 3.65 1.09 -8.14
CA VAL A 107 3.30 2.44 -8.61
C VAL A 107 4.53 3.37 -8.56
N MET A 108 5.36 3.24 -7.53
CA MET A 108 6.62 3.99 -7.44
C MET A 108 7.63 3.57 -8.52
N GLU A 109 7.77 2.27 -8.81
CA GLU A 109 8.63 1.79 -9.89
C GLU A 109 8.21 2.34 -11.26
N LEU A 110 6.89 2.34 -11.55
CA LEU A 110 6.34 2.87 -12.81
C LEU A 110 6.62 4.36 -13.03
N THR A 111 6.76 5.13 -11.95
CA THR A 111 6.94 6.58 -12.01
C THR A 111 8.40 7.03 -12.06
N GLN A 112 9.35 6.10 -11.91
CA GLN A 112 10.80 6.36 -11.98
C GLN A 112 11.36 6.31 -13.42
N CYS A 113 10.53 5.98 -14.41
CA CYS A 113 10.88 5.89 -15.83
C CYS A 113 10.64 7.20 -16.60
#